data_AF-A0A7K4CT19-F1
#
_entry.id   AF-A0A7K4CT19-F1
#
_cell.length_a   1.000
_cell.length_b   1.000
_cell.length_c   1.000
_cell.angle_alpha   90.00
_cell.angle_beta   90.00
_cell.angle_gamma   90.00
#
_symmetry.space_group_name_H-M   'P 1'
#
loop_
_entity.id
_entity.type
_entity.pdbx_description
1 polymer ?
#
loop_
_entity_poly.entity_id
_entity_poly.type
_entity_poly.pdbx_seq_one_letter_code
_entity_poly.pdbx_strand_id
1 'polypeptide(L)'
;MSSKKTRIVLVLFTSHESPLSVPGTRMYTARACLAADSWASNLVSLLSSSVPSHHNAWSEAGKIGIHVDPLSTVLRRAGYRAAFVGTRQSESLARQCEFDEVAIATDGDGIKDATAIFKRAGDVPLFTTCVVPSFSEGWQALATRLASSKEHRTIVLLAGLAPPATLAGAAIPNPDGISAPFTVLHEKTGRHVAGPTHLWSIIDLAPSLLGLAGIKVPYTMVGKDQHPFWLGKPRKAVKFPRDRCVVEHADGSKTTWNGRYLLTVHPGKDAGELIDAGHRDGDGRNLWDDPAAAPLKSRLLLEFLWAQLDKECMPMPRIAGA
;
A
#
# COMPACT_ATOMS: atom_id res chain seq x y z
N MET A 1 29.66 -14.04 14.02
CA MET A 1 29.19 -13.37 12.79
C MET A 1 28.21 -12.27 13.19
N SER A 2 28.58 -11.00 13.04
CA SER A 2 27.68 -9.88 13.35
C SER A 2 26.42 -10.01 12.49
N SER A 3 25.26 -10.17 13.11
CA SER A 3 23.97 -10.17 12.43
C SER A 3 23.77 -8.80 11.79
N LYS A 4 23.89 -8.70 10.46
CA LYS A 4 23.57 -7.47 9.73
C LYS A 4 22.24 -6.91 10.22
N LYS A 5 22.24 -5.64 10.61
CA LYS A 5 21.02 -4.95 11.06
C LYS A 5 20.14 -4.64 9.84
N THR A 6 18.83 -4.77 10.02
CA THR A 6 17.86 -4.56 8.95
C THR A 6 17.50 -3.07 8.86
N ARG A 7 17.50 -2.53 7.64
CA ARG A 7 16.95 -1.21 7.32
C ARG A 7 15.70 -1.38 6.46
N ILE A 8 14.68 -0.58 6.71
CA ILE A 8 13.44 -0.56 5.94
C ILE A 8 13.28 0.87 5.41
N VAL A 9 13.23 1.02 4.10
CA VAL A 9 13.17 2.32 3.44
C VAL A 9 11.98 2.34 2.48
N LEU A 10 11.07 3.27 2.69
CA LEU A 10 9.89 3.49 1.86
C LEU A 10 10.14 4.77 1.09
N VAL A 11 10.05 4.71 -0.23
CA VAL A 11 10.04 5.89 -1.09
C VAL A 11 8.69 5.91 -1.77
N LEU A 12 7.87 6.89 -1.40
CA LEU A 12 6.47 6.98 -1.75
C LEU A 12 6.24 8.22 -2.61
N PHE A 13 5.60 8.03 -3.76
CA PHE A 13 5.36 9.09 -4.73
C PHE A 13 3.94 9.58 -4.61
N THR A 14 3.74 10.90 -4.58
CA THR A 14 2.40 11.49 -4.60
C THR A 14 1.79 11.53 -6.00
N SER A 15 2.51 11.03 -7.01
CA SER A 15 2.07 10.88 -8.40
C SER A 15 1.76 9.41 -8.75
N HIS A 16 1.02 9.21 -9.83
CA HIS A 16 0.87 7.90 -10.47
C HIS A 16 2.05 7.69 -11.43
N GLU A 17 3.07 6.97 -10.97
CA GLU A 17 4.24 6.66 -11.79
C GLU A 17 4.30 5.18 -12.09
N SER A 18 4.80 4.82 -13.28
CA SER A 18 4.97 3.42 -13.70
C SER A 18 5.94 2.65 -12.81
N PRO A 19 5.87 1.30 -12.79
CA PRO A 19 6.79 0.51 -11.99
C PRO A 19 8.24 0.83 -12.34
N LEU A 20 8.96 1.30 -11.32
CA LEU A 20 10.34 1.71 -11.45
C LEU A 20 11.21 0.47 -11.45
N SER A 21 11.75 0.16 -12.64
CA SER A 21 12.80 -0.83 -12.77
C SER A 21 14.09 -0.24 -12.21
N VAL A 22 14.76 -1.01 -11.35
CA VAL A 22 16.08 -0.68 -10.81
C VAL A 22 17.09 -1.66 -11.38
N PRO A 23 17.72 -1.35 -12.54
CA PRO A 23 18.56 -2.29 -13.28
C PRO A 23 19.60 -2.99 -12.40
N GLY A 24 19.80 -4.28 -12.64
CA GLY A 24 20.80 -5.08 -11.91
C GLY A 24 20.39 -5.51 -10.49
N THR A 25 19.27 -5.02 -9.95
CA THR A 25 18.81 -5.34 -8.60
C THR A 25 17.72 -6.43 -8.62
N ARG A 26 17.72 -7.31 -7.60
CA ARG A 26 16.61 -8.24 -7.38
C ARG A 26 15.37 -7.46 -6.98
N MET A 27 14.26 -7.67 -7.69
CA MET A 27 13.07 -6.88 -7.50
C MET A 27 11.79 -7.68 -7.72
N TYR A 28 10.78 -7.30 -6.95
CA TYR A 28 9.41 -7.74 -7.15
C TYR A 28 8.56 -6.51 -7.51
N THR A 29 7.84 -6.59 -8.63
CA THR A 29 7.01 -5.49 -9.12
C THR A 29 5.57 -5.94 -9.32
N ALA A 30 4.62 -5.16 -8.82
CA ALA A 30 3.18 -5.40 -8.97
C ALA A 30 2.39 -4.09 -8.88
N ARG A 31 1.05 -4.20 -8.95
CA ARG A 31 0.12 -3.10 -8.66
C ARG A 31 -0.67 -3.43 -7.41
N ALA A 32 -0.83 -2.43 -6.54
CA ALA A 32 -1.65 -2.51 -5.35
C ALA A 32 -2.88 -1.60 -5.52
N CYS A 33 -4.06 -2.14 -5.24
CA CYS A 33 -5.26 -1.32 -5.10
C CYS A 33 -5.06 -0.31 -3.98
N LEU A 34 -5.33 0.95 -4.29
CA LEU A 34 -5.36 2.03 -3.32
C LEU A 34 -6.51 1.80 -2.33
N ALA A 35 -6.43 2.41 -1.15
CA ALA A 35 -7.49 2.35 -0.16
C ALA A 35 -8.44 3.55 -0.26
N ALA A 36 -8.02 4.61 -0.97
CA ALA A 36 -8.73 5.87 -1.11
C ALA A 36 -8.36 6.61 -2.41
N ASP A 37 -9.09 7.69 -2.69
CA ASP A 37 -8.84 8.57 -3.85
C ASP A 37 -7.69 9.56 -3.64
N SER A 38 -7.29 9.80 -2.39
CA SER A 38 -6.26 10.78 -2.06
C SER A 38 -4.94 10.12 -1.68
N TRP A 39 -3.82 10.70 -2.14
CA TRP A 39 -2.48 10.22 -1.78
C TRP A 39 -2.23 10.27 -0.27
N ALA A 40 -2.80 11.26 0.42
CA ALA A 40 -2.69 11.45 1.86
C ALA A 40 -3.40 10.34 2.64
N SER A 41 -4.62 9.99 2.25
CA SER A 41 -5.32 8.84 2.81
C SER A 41 -4.55 7.55 2.56
N ASN A 42 -4.06 7.35 1.33
CA ASN A 42 -3.27 6.18 0.97
C ASN A 42 -1.94 6.07 1.73
N LEU A 43 -1.28 7.20 2.04
CA LEU A 43 -0.10 7.23 2.92
C LEU A 43 -0.45 6.66 4.30
N VAL A 44 -1.54 7.15 4.91
CA VAL A 44 -1.97 6.68 6.23
C VAL A 44 -2.45 5.23 6.16
N SER A 45 -3.14 4.83 5.09
CA SER A 45 -3.58 3.45 4.90
C SER A 45 -2.39 2.49 4.76
N LEU A 46 -1.33 2.87 4.06
CA LEU A 46 -0.08 2.11 3.99
C LEU A 46 0.56 1.99 5.37
N LEU A 47 0.75 3.12 6.07
CA LEU A 47 1.45 3.15 7.35
C LEU A 47 0.65 2.47 8.47
N SER A 48 -0.67 2.54 8.47
CA SER A 48 -1.51 1.92 9.49
C SER A 48 -1.97 0.50 9.13
N SER A 49 -1.81 0.09 7.87
CA SER A 49 -2.43 -1.13 7.32
C SER A 49 -3.95 -1.17 7.58
N SER A 50 -4.63 -0.04 7.36
CA SER A 50 -6.07 0.09 7.55
C SER A 50 -6.69 1.02 6.49
N VAL A 51 -8.03 1.06 6.39
CA VAL A 51 -8.75 1.90 5.41
C VAL A 51 -9.23 3.23 6.03
N PRO A 52 -9.63 4.24 5.23
CA PRO A 52 -10.06 5.55 5.73
C PRO A 52 -11.12 5.51 6.83
N SER A 53 -12.12 4.63 6.74
CA SER A 53 -13.16 4.47 7.76
C SER A 53 -12.64 4.02 9.12
N HIS A 54 -11.43 3.45 9.17
CA HIS A 54 -10.78 3.03 10.40
C HIS A 54 -9.78 4.06 10.91
N HIS A 55 -8.92 4.61 10.04
CA HIS A 55 -7.90 5.56 10.48
C HIS A 55 -8.33 7.03 10.47
N ASN A 56 -9.50 7.34 9.90
CA ASN A 56 -10.14 8.67 9.85
C ASN A 56 -9.40 9.76 9.03
N ALA A 57 -8.32 9.41 8.34
CA ALA A 57 -7.58 10.35 7.50
C ALA A 57 -8.14 10.36 6.07
N TRP A 58 -9.18 11.16 5.84
CA TRP A 58 -9.87 11.29 4.55
C TRP A 58 -9.24 12.33 3.60
N SER A 59 -8.33 13.15 4.10
CA SER A 59 -7.65 14.21 3.34
C SER A 59 -6.30 14.59 3.97
N GLU A 60 -5.54 15.45 3.30
CA GLU A 60 -4.26 15.99 3.78
C GLU A 60 -4.37 16.71 5.13
N ALA A 61 -5.51 17.35 5.40
CA ALA A 61 -5.80 18.03 6.67
C ALA A 61 -6.42 17.11 7.73
N GLY A 62 -6.58 15.82 7.42
CA GLY A 62 -7.25 14.85 8.28
C GLY A 62 -6.51 14.61 9.60
N LYS A 63 -7.29 14.28 10.63
CA LYS A 63 -6.78 13.76 11.91
C LYS A 63 -6.81 12.25 11.90
N ILE A 64 -5.67 11.64 12.22
CA ILE A 64 -5.56 10.20 12.43
C ILE A 64 -6.21 9.87 13.78
N GLY A 65 -7.03 8.82 13.80
CA GLY A 65 -7.68 8.36 15.04
C GLY A 65 -6.66 7.92 16.10
N ILE A 66 -6.94 8.19 17.37
CA ILE A 66 -6.05 7.87 18.50
C ILE A 66 -5.79 6.37 18.68
N HIS A 67 -6.65 5.52 18.13
CA HIS A 67 -6.56 4.06 18.18
C HIS A 67 -5.65 3.47 17.09
N VAL A 68 -5.19 4.29 16.15
CA VAL A 68 -4.34 3.85 15.04
C VAL A 68 -2.93 3.59 15.57
N ASP A 69 -2.39 2.41 15.26
CA ASP A 69 -1.02 2.01 15.60
C ASP A 69 -0.17 1.97 14.32
N PRO A 70 0.47 3.08 13.92
CA PRO A 70 1.18 3.16 12.65
C PRO A 70 2.46 2.32 12.66
N LEU A 71 2.91 1.94 11.46
CA LEU A 71 4.08 1.10 11.21
C LEU A 71 5.35 1.65 11.86
N SER A 72 5.49 2.98 11.91
CA SER A 72 6.55 3.68 12.65
C SER A 72 6.57 3.28 14.12
N THR A 73 5.43 3.35 14.82
CA THR A 73 5.32 2.97 16.23
C THR A 73 5.56 1.47 16.42
N VAL A 74 5.03 0.63 15.53
CA VAL A 74 5.28 -0.83 15.54
C VAL A 74 6.78 -1.15 15.40
N LEU A 75 7.47 -0.51 14.46
CA LEU A 75 8.90 -0.71 14.23
C LEU A 75 9.75 -0.12 15.37
N ARG A 76 9.35 1.01 15.96
CA ARG A 76 10.01 1.58 17.15
C ARG A 76 9.96 0.61 18.33
N ARG A 77 8.82 -0.03 18.59
CA ARG A 77 8.71 -1.10 19.60
C ARG A 77 9.57 -2.31 19.28
N ALA A 78 9.87 -2.56 18.00
CA ALA A 78 10.81 -3.58 17.55
C ALA A 78 12.29 -3.12 17.56
N GLY A 79 12.60 -1.94 18.09
CA GLY A 79 13.96 -1.41 18.25
C GLY A 79 14.50 -0.66 17.02
N TYR A 80 13.64 -0.26 16.09
CA TYR A 80 14.02 0.62 15.00
C TYR A 80 13.95 2.09 15.42
N ARG A 81 14.89 2.89 14.93
CA ARG A 81 14.66 4.34 14.83
C ARG A 81 13.75 4.61 13.64
N ALA A 82 12.73 5.44 13.80
CA ALA A 82 11.82 5.82 12.73
C ALA A 82 12.07 7.26 12.29
N ALA A 83 12.28 7.49 11.01
CA ALA A 83 12.45 8.81 10.43
C ALA A 83 11.51 9.05 9.26
N PHE A 84 11.14 10.30 9.05
CA PHE A 84 10.32 10.74 7.93
C PHE A 84 11.01 11.87 7.18
N VAL A 85 10.97 11.81 5.85
CA VAL A 85 11.38 12.90 4.97
C VAL A 85 10.21 13.18 4.04
N GLY A 86 9.74 14.41 3.95
CA GLY A 86 8.69 14.71 2.98
C GLY A 86 8.46 16.19 2.75
N THR A 87 7.31 16.50 2.16
CA THR A 87 6.91 17.87 1.85
C THR A 87 6.17 18.51 3.02
N ARG A 88 5.98 19.84 2.97
CA ARG A 88 5.13 20.56 3.96
C ARG A 88 3.71 20.01 4.02
N GLN A 89 3.14 19.52 2.92
CA GLN A 89 1.79 18.93 2.88
C GLN A 89 1.73 17.63 3.71
N SER A 90 2.80 16.84 3.71
CA SER A 90 2.86 15.57 4.43
C SER A 90 3.25 15.70 5.92
N GLU A 91 3.73 16.88 6.35
CA GLU A 91 4.30 17.10 7.68
C GLU A 91 3.31 16.77 8.80
N SER A 92 2.08 17.28 8.68
CA SER A 92 1.05 17.07 9.71
C SER A 92 0.76 15.58 9.92
N LEU A 93 0.62 14.82 8.83
CA LEU A 93 0.38 13.38 8.89
C LEU A 93 1.58 12.62 9.44
N ALA A 94 2.80 13.02 9.05
CA ALA A 94 4.02 12.43 9.58
C ALA A 94 4.12 12.60 11.10
N ARG A 95 3.83 13.80 11.63
CA ARG A 95 3.84 14.05 13.08
C ARG A 95 2.81 13.22 13.84
N GLN A 96 1.64 13.01 13.25
CA GLN A 96 0.60 12.13 13.82
C GLN A 96 0.98 10.64 13.76
N CYS A 97 1.92 10.25 12.89
CA CYS A 97 2.45 8.89 12.80
C CYS A 97 3.67 8.65 13.73
N GLU A 98 3.96 9.50 14.72
CA GLU A 98 4.96 9.22 15.76
C GLU A 98 6.37 8.81 15.28
N PHE A 99 6.90 9.44 14.23
CA PHE A 99 8.31 9.28 13.85
C PHE A 99 9.23 9.97 14.88
N ASP A 100 10.43 9.42 15.13
CA ASP A 100 11.43 10.02 16.03
C ASP A 100 12.03 11.31 15.43
N GLU A 101 12.08 11.39 14.10
CA GLU A 101 12.62 12.51 13.36
C GLU A 101 11.77 12.78 12.11
N VAL A 102 11.41 14.05 11.90
CA VAL A 102 10.66 14.51 10.72
C VAL A 102 11.46 15.63 10.06
N ALA A 103 11.90 15.40 8.82
CA ALA A 103 12.59 16.38 8.00
C ALA A 103 11.69 16.80 6.83
N ILE A 104 11.70 18.10 6.53
CA ILE A 104 11.01 18.65 5.36
C ILE A 104 12.03 18.88 4.27
N ALA A 105 11.84 18.24 3.12
CA ALA A 105 12.71 18.33 1.95
C ALA A 105 12.77 19.78 1.46
N THR A 106 13.86 20.48 1.78
CA THR A 106 14.05 21.89 1.40
C THR A 106 14.53 22.03 -0.04
N ASP A 107 15.14 20.97 -0.59
CA ASP A 107 15.63 20.89 -1.97
C ASP A 107 14.57 20.37 -2.97
N GLY A 108 13.35 20.11 -2.49
CA GLY A 108 12.23 19.60 -3.29
C GLY A 108 12.22 18.08 -3.51
N ASP A 109 13.37 17.39 -3.38
CA ASP A 109 13.50 15.95 -3.66
C ASP A 109 13.81 15.11 -2.39
N GLY A 110 14.33 15.73 -1.32
CA GLY A 110 14.52 15.09 -0.01
C GLY A 110 15.67 14.08 0.07
N ILE A 111 16.37 13.83 -1.04
CA ILE A 111 17.49 12.87 -1.13
C ILE A 111 18.63 13.25 -0.18
N LYS A 112 18.94 14.54 -0.05
CA LYS A 112 20.00 15.02 0.84
C LYS A 112 19.66 14.74 2.30
N ASP A 113 18.43 15.05 2.70
CA ASP A 113 17.91 14.82 4.05
C ASP A 113 17.89 13.32 4.38
N ALA A 114 17.36 12.50 3.48
CA ALA A 114 17.35 11.04 3.63
C ALA A 114 18.78 10.47 3.75
N THR A 115 19.70 10.93 2.90
CA THR A 115 21.11 10.51 2.96
C THR A 115 21.77 10.91 4.29
N ALA A 116 21.45 12.09 4.82
CA ALA A 116 21.97 12.55 6.10
C ALA A 116 21.43 11.69 7.26
N ILE A 117 20.15 11.34 7.24
CA ILE A 117 19.54 10.41 8.21
C ILE A 117 20.22 9.03 8.13
N PHE A 118 20.43 8.48 6.93
CA PHE A 118 21.08 7.19 6.75
C PHE A 118 22.51 7.14 7.28
N LYS A 119 23.24 8.27 7.18
CA LYS A 119 24.59 8.41 7.76
C LYS A 119 24.54 8.50 9.29
N ARG A 120 23.63 9.32 9.85
CA ARG A 120 23.48 9.50 11.31
C ARG A 120 23.01 8.23 12.02
N ALA A 121 22.22 7.39 11.34
CA ALA A 121 21.70 6.16 11.93
C ALA A 121 22.81 5.14 12.26
N GLY A 122 23.94 5.15 11.53
CA GLY A 122 25.03 4.19 11.74
C GLY A 122 24.51 2.74 11.74
N ASP A 123 24.80 2.01 12.82
CA ASP A 123 24.41 0.61 12.98
C ASP A 123 23.02 0.39 13.61
N VAL A 124 22.27 1.46 13.90
CA VAL A 124 20.91 1.33 14.47
C VAL A 124 19.94 0.85 13.36
N PRO A 125 19.08 -0.17 13.62
CA PRO A 125 17.99 -0.52 12.71
C PRO A 125 17.16 0.72 12.41
N LEU A 126 16.90 0.98 11.13
CA LEU A 126 16.30 2.23 10.69
C LEU A 126 15.08 1.94 9.82
N PHE A 127 13.97 2.57 10.16
CA PHE A 127 12.80 2.71 9.33
C PHE A 127 12.75 4.14 8.80
N THR A 128 12.67 4.32 7.49
CA THR A 128 12.56 5.66 6.90
C THR A 128 11.47 5.69 5.85
N THR A 129 10.58 6.67 5.98
CA THR A 129 9.56 6.97 4.97
C THR A 129 9.89 8.28 4.29
N CYS A 130 10.08 8.24 2.98
CA CYS A 130 10.33 9.38 2.12
C CYS A 130 9.10 9.61 1.25
N VAL A 131 8.41 10.73 1.42
CA VAL A 131 7.24 11.12 0.60
C VAL A 131 7.65 12.24 -0.33
N VAL A 132 7.67 11.97 -1.63
CA VAL A 132 8.19 12.89 -2.65
C VAL A 132 7.19 13.09 -3.79
N PRO A 133 7.23 14.23 -4.49
CA PRO A 133 6.29 14.51 -5.58
C PRO A 133 6.38 13.52 -6.74
N SER A 134 7.60 13.13 -7.11
CA SER A 134 7.90 12.24 -8.23
C SER A 134 9.19 11.47 -8.02
N PHE A 135 9.36 10.32 -8.67
CA PHE A 135 10.62 9.58 -8.62
C PHE A 135 11.65 10.15 -9.59
N SER A 136 12.86 10.39 -9.06
CA SER A 136 14.00 10.93 -9.82
C SER A 136 15.09 9.86 -10.03
N GLU A 137 16.00 10.12 -10.97
CA GLU A 137 17.22 9.30 -11.13
C GLU A 137 18.04 9.24 -9.84
N GLY A 138 18.02 10.30 -9.03
CA GLY A 138 18.67 10.34 -7.73
C GLY A 138 18.09 9.31 -6.75
N TRP A 139 16.76 9.20 -6.69
CA TRP A 139 16.10 8.16 -5.89
C TRP A 139 16.38 6.75 -6.42
N GLN A 140 16.45 6.58 -7.75
CA GLN A 140 16.84 5.31 -8.36
C GLN A 140 18.25 4.89 -7.95
N ALA A 141 19.22 5.80 -8.06
CA ALA A 141 20.60 5.57 -7.66
C ALA A 141 20.71 5.26 -6.16
N LEU A 142 20.00 6.01 -5.32
CA LEU A 142 19.97 5.81 -3.88
C LEU A 142 19.36 4.45 -3.49
N ALA A 143 18.20 4.10 -4.07
CA ALA A 143 17.54 2.83 -3.85
C ALA A 143 18.43 1.64 -4.26
N THR A 144 19.08 1.74 -5.43
CA THR A 144 20.06 0.74 -5.90
C THR A 144 21.19 0.53 -4.89
N ARG A 145 21.79 1.64 -4.44
CA ARG A 145 22.89 1.62 -3.47
C ARG A 145 22.47 1.02 -2.14
N LEU A 146 21.29 1.37 -1.65
CA LEU A 146 20.75 0.86 -0.39
C LEU A 146 20.45 -0.64 -0.46
N ALA A 147 19.81 -1.09 -1.55
CA ALA A 147 19.44 -2.49 -1.75
C ALA A 147 20.66 -3.40 -1.98
N SER A 148 21.75 -2.87 -2.52
CA SER A 148 23.02 -3.59 -2.76
C SER A 148 24.04 -3.46 -1.62
N SER A 149 23.69 -2.78 -0.52
CA SER A 149 24.60 -2.57 0.61
C SER A 149 25.08 -3.89 1.20
N LYS A 150 26.40 -3.99 1.43
CA LYS A 150 27.00 -5.13 2.12
C LYS A 150 26.95 -4.97 3.65
N GLU A 151 26.80 -3.75 4.15
CA GLU A 151 26.84 -3.43 5.59
C GLU A 151 25.51 -3.77 6.27
N HIS A 152 24.39 -3.43 5.63
CA HIS A 152 23.05 -3.59 6.17
C HIS A 152 22.19 -4.48 5.28
N ARG A 153 21.22 -5.18 5.88
CA ARG A 153 20.15 -5.84 5.10
C ARG A 153 19.05 -4.81 4.86
N THR A 154 18.92 -4.31 3.63
CA THR A 154 17.93 -3.26 3.34
C THR A 154 16.75 -3.80 2.55
N ILE A 155 15.54 -3.47 3.01
CA ILE A 155 14.29 -3.61 2.26
C ILE A 155 13.94 -2.22 1.73
N VAL A 156 13.84 -2.06 0.42
CA VAL A 156 13.38 -0.81 -0.20
C VAL A 156 12.03 -1.04 -0.85
N LEU A 157 11.02 -0.25 -0.48
CA LEU A 157 9.71 -0.22 -1.13
C LEU A 157 9.59 1.10 -1.88
N LEU A 158 9.34 1.02 -3.19
CA LEU A 158 8.97 2.13 -4.05
C LEU A 158 7.48 1.99 -4.35
N ALA A 159 6.65 3.00 -4.10
CA ALA A 159 5.20 2.89 -4.36
C ALA A 159 4.55 4.23 -4.71
N GLY A 160 3.64 4.22 -5.69
CA GLY A 160 2.76 5.36 -5.95
C GLY A 160 1.60 5.40 -4.96
N LEU A 161 1.20 6.59 -4.54
CA LEU A 161 0.08 6.81 -3.60
C LEU A 161 -1.16 7.44 -4.25
N ALA A 162 -1.03 8.00 -5.45
CA ALA A 162 -2.14 8.64 -6.15
C ALA A 162 -2.71 7.73 -7.25
N PRO A 163 -4.04 7.75 -7.47
CA PRO A 163 -4.63 7.19 -8.68
C PRO A 163 -4.16 7.98 -9.92
N PRO A 164 -4.24 7.40 -11.13
CA PRO A 164 -3.91 8.12 -12.35
C PRO A 164 -4.85 9.32 -12.56
N ALA A 165 -4.30 10.45 -13.03
CA ALA A 165 -4.99 11.74 -13.14
C ALA A 165 -6.24 11.74 -14.04
N THR A 166 -6.41 10.73 -14.90
CA THR A 166 -7.53 10.59 -15.83
C THR A 166 -8.88 10.25 -15.16
N LEU A 167 -8.94 10.08 -13.83
CA LEU A 167 -10.15 9.70 -13.10
C LEU A 167 -10.74 10.79 -12.20
N ALA A 168 -10.19 12.00 -12.23
CA ALA A 168 -10.82 13.15 -11.61
C ALA A 168 -12.07 13.55 -12.43
N GLY A 169 -13.20 12.87 -12.21
CA GLY A 169 -14.53 13.25 -12.70
C GLY A 169 -15.22 12.33 -13.71
N ALA A 170 -14.74 11.11 -13.98
CA ALA A 170 -15.40 10.17 -14.90
C ALA A 170 -15.90 8.89 -14.20
N ALA A 171 -17.18 8.56 -14.42
CA ALA A 171 -17.95 7.52 -13.71
C ALA A 171 -17.68 6.06 -14.15
N ILE A 172 -16.46 5.71 -14.57
CA ILE A 172 -16.14 4.31 -14.91
C ILE A 172 -14.72 4.00 -14.44
N PRO A 173 -14.51 3.44 -13.22
CA PRO A 173 -13.19 3.00 -12.81
C PRO A 173 -12.83 1.75 -13.62
N ASN A 174 -11.92 1.89 -14.58
CA ASN A 174 -11.11 0.76 -15.02
C ASN A 174 -10.27 0.29 -13.80
N PRO A 175 -10.01 -1.02 -13.59
CA PRO A 175 -9.09 -1.52 -12.56
C PRO A 175 -7.72 -0.83 -12.49
N ASP A 176 -7.22 -0.26 -13.59
CA ASP A 176 -6.00 0.56 -13.60
C ASP A 176 -6.14 1.86 -12.80
N GLY A 177 -7.38 2.37 -12.67
CA GLY A 177 -7.73 3.60 -12.00
C GLY A 177 -7.77 3.56 -10.49
N ILE A 178 -7.90 2.37 -9.92
CA ILE A 178 -7.99 2.15 -8.48
C ILE A 178 -6.71 1.55 -7.90
N SER A 179 -5.66 1.43 -8.71
CA SER A 179 -4.41 0.79 -8.33
C SER A 179 -3.19 1.64 -8.70
N ALA A 180 -2.15 1.56 -7.89
CA ALA A 180 -0.85 2.17 -8.14
C ALA A 180 0.23 1.08 -8.14
N PRO A 181 1.28 1.22 -8.96
CA PRO A 181 2.37 0.25 -8.96
C PRO A 181 3.26 0.42 -7.74
N PHE A 182 3.93 -0.69 -7.39
CA PHE A 182 4.98 -0.71 -6.40
C PHE A 182 6.09 -1.68 -6.80
N THR A 183 7.29 -1.41 -6.32
CA THR A 183 8.48 -2.25 -6.49
C THR A 183 9.15 -2.48 -5.13
N VAL A 184 9.46 -3.73 -4.82
CA VAL A 184 10.23 -4.11 -3.63
C VAL A 184 11.62 -4.59 -4.05
N LEU A 185 12.65 -3.95 -3.50
CA LEU A 185 14.05 -4.34 -3.65
C LEU A 185 14.55 -4.97 -2.35
N HIS A 186 15.07 -6.18 -2.43
CA HIS A 186 15.66 -6.88 -1.28
C HIS A 186 16.59 -8.01 -1.76
N GLU A 187 17.62 -8.38 -0.99
CA GLU A 187 18.58 -9.41 -1.40
C GLU A 187 17.91 -10.79 -1.70
N LYS A 188 16.79 -11.07 -1.05
CA LYS A 188 16.02 -12.32 -1.19
C LYS A 188 14.85 -12.23 -2.17
N THR A 189 14.53 -11.06 -2.73
CA THR A 189 13.49 -11.02 -3.76
C THR A 189 13.95 -11.79 -4.99
N GLY A 190 13.03 -12.39 -5.73
CA GLY A 190 13.36 -12.91 -7.06
C GLY A 190 13.55 -11.78 -8.08
N ARG A 191 13.69 -12.13 -9.37
CA ARG A 191 13.47 -11.21 -10.49
C ARG A 191 12.07 -11.51 -11.03
N HIS A 192 11.04 -11.00 -10.38
CA HIS A 192 9.66 -11.35 -10.71
C HIS A 192 8.78 -10.12 -10.91
N VAL A 193 8.04 -10.13 -12.01
CA VAL A 193 6.87 -9.28 -12.20
C VAL A 193 5.66 -10.14 -11.83
N ALA A 194 4.81 -9.65 -10.94
CA ALA A 194 3.60 -10.37 -10.55
C ALA A 194 2.66 -10.51 -11.75
N GLY A 195 2.09 -11.71 -11.92
CA GLY A 195 1.04 -11.95 -12.92
C GLY A 195 -0.28 -11.27 -12.56
N PRO A 196 -1.19 -11.09 -13.53
CA PRO A 196 -2.43 -10.31 -13.38
C PRO A 196 -3.44 -10.88 -12.37
N THR A 197 -3.30 -12.15 -11.99
CA THR A 197 -4.21 -12.84 -11.06
C THR A 197 -3.85 -12.66 -9.59
N HIS A 198 -2.77 -11.92 -9.30
CA HIS A 198 -2.27 -11.74 -7.96
C HIS A 198 -2.56 -10.34 -7.43
N LEU A 199 -3.58 -10.26 -6.58
CA LEU A 199 -4.08 -9.00 -6.03
C LEU A 199 -3.26 -8.52 -4.84
N TRP A 200 -3.05 -7.21 -4.82
CA TRP A 200 -2.50 -6.47 -3.68
C TRP A 200 -3.44 -5.33 -3.34
N SER A 201 -3.52 -4.99 -2.06
CA SER A 201 -3.95 -3.67 -1.61
C SER A 201 -2.79 -2.95 -0.96
N ILE A 202 -2.80 -1.61 -0.98
CA ILE A 202 -1.76 -0.80 -0.36
C ILE A 202 -1.60 -1.11 1.14
N ILE A 203 -2.70 -1.50 1.80
CA ILE A 203 -2.69 -1.91 3.21
C ILE A 203 -1.92 -3.21 3.45
N ASP A 204 -1.67 -4.03 2.41
CA ASP A 204 -0.87 -5.27 2.51
C ASP A 204 0.62 -5.02 2.63
N LEU A 205 1.08 -3.83 2.21
CA LEU A 205 2.51 -3.54 2.11
C LEU A 205 3.16 -3.49 3.50
N ALA A 206 2.55 -2.86 4.50
CA ALA A 206 3.10 -2.81 5.86
C ALA A 206 3.21 -4.20 6.53
N PRO A 207 2.17 -5.05 6.58
CA PRO A 207 2.28 -6.43 7.08
C PRO A 207 3.32 -7.25 6.33
N SER A 208 3.42 -7.08 5.01
CA SER A 208 4.41 -7.79 4.20
C SER A 208 5.84 -7.33 4.48
N LEU A 209 6.06 -6.04 4.73
CA LEU A 209 7.35 -5.52 5.20
C LEU A 209 7.74 -6.12 6.56
N LEU A 210 6.79 -6.18 7.50
CA LEU A 210 7.00 -6.79 8.82
C LEU A 210 7.31 -8.29 8.69
N GLY A 211 6.55 -9.02 7.88
CA GLY A 211 6.79 -10.44 7.58
C GLY A 211 8.17 -10.69 7.00
N LEU A 212 8.59 -9.87 6.03
CA LEU A 212 9.94 -9.95 5.45
C LEU A 212 11.04 -9.62 6.47
N ALA A 213 10.78 -8.69 7.40
CA ALA A 213 11.68 -8.34 8.49
C ALA A 213 11.69 -9.36 9.65
N GLY A 214 10.79 -10.35 9.63
CA GLY A 214 10.63 -11.34 10.71
C GLY A 214 9.96 -10.77 11.96
N ILE A 215 9.21 -9.67 11.82
CA ILE A 215 8.49 -9.00 12.91
C ILE A 215 7.04 -9.46 12.87
N LYS A 216 6.48 -9.81 14.04
CA LYS A 216 5.08 -10.25 14.14
C LYS A 216 4.15 -9.10 13.72
N VAL A 217 3.25 -9.35 12.79
CA VAL A 217 2.21 -8.41 12.38
C VAL A 217 1.21 -8.21 13.54
N PRO A 218 0.97 -6.97 13.99
CA PRO A 218 -0.05 -6.67 15.00
C PRO A 218 -1.46 -6.99 14.53
N TYR A 219 -2.35 -7.40 15.43
CA TYR A 219 -3.77 -7.66 15.12
C TYR A 219 -4.58 -6.40 14.75
N THR A 220 -4.00 -5.22 14.98
CA THR A 220 -4.56 -3.93 14.56
C THR A 220 -4.37 -3.66 13.06
N MET A 221 -3.51 -4.41 12.38
CA MET A 221 -3.30 -4.33 10.93
C MET A 221 -4.25 -5.29 10.21
N VAL A 222 -5.07 -4.76 9.31
CA VAL A 222 -6.05 -5.54 8.52
C VAL A 222 -5.52 -5.96 7.16
N GLY A 223 -4.35 -5.46 6.77
CA GLY A 223 -3.60 -5.97 5.63
C GLY A 223 -3.22 -7.44 5.79
N LYS A 224 -3.06 -8.15 4.67
CA LYS A 224 -2.64 -9.54 4.61
C LYS A 224 -1.13 -9.57 4.38
N ASP A 225 -0.40 -10.33 5.18
CA ASP A 225 1.02 -10.59 4.92
C ASP A 225 1.16 -11.46 3.66
N GLN A 226 1.67 -10.84 2.60
CA GLN A 226 1.86 -11.41 1.29
C GLN A 226 3.35 -11.47 0.89
N HIS A 227 4.29 -11.24 1.83
CA HIS A 227 5.73 -11.26 1.56
C HIS A 227 6.28 -12.56 0.94
N PRO A 228 5.70 -13.77 1.15
CA PRO A 228 6.24 -14.98 0.51
C PRO A 228 6.23 -14.88 -1.02
N PHE A 229 5.32 -14.11 -1.62
CA PHE A 229 5.31 -13.85 -3.06
C PHE A 229 6.54 -13.08 -3.53
N TRP A 230 7.02 -12.13 -2.74
CA TRP A 230 8.27 -11.41 -3.02
C TRP A 230 9.47 -12.34 -3.09
N LEU A 231 9.42 -13.45 -2.34
CA LEU A 231 10.42 -14.52 -2.30
C LEU A 231 10.20 -15.61 -3.36
N GLY A 232 9.27 -15.41 -4.31
CA GLY A 232 8.96 -16.37 -5.37
C GLY A 232 8.19 -17.61 -4.90
N LYS A 233 7.56 -17.56 -3.71
CA LYS A 233 6.73 -18.68 -3.23
C LYS A 233 5.40 -18.72 -3.99
N PRO A 234 4.88 -19.93 -4.30
CA PRO A 234 3.61 -20.08 -5.00
C PRO A 234 2.42 -19.67 -4.11
N ARG A 235 1.27 -19.36 -4.72
CA ARG A 235 0.04 -18.95 -3.99
C ARG A 235 -0.37 -19.90 -2.86
N LYS A 236 -0.23 -21.21 -3.05
CA LYS A 236 -0.51 -22.24 -2.03
C LYS A 236 0.36 -22.14 -0.77
N ALA A 237 1.49 -21.42 -0.82
CA ALA A 237 2.37 -21.20 0.32
C ALA A 237 1.92 -20.01 1.19
N VAL A 238 0.96 -19.21 0.72
CA VAL A 238 0.39 -18.09 1.48
C VAL A 238 -0.93 -18.55 2.06
N LYS A 239 -1.04 -18.49 3.40
CA LYS A 239 -2.19 -19.05 4.14
C LYS A 239 -3.51 -18.37 3.75
N PHE A 240 -3.48 -17.05 3.59
CA PHE A 240 -4.65 -16.23 3.25
C PHE A 240 -4.26 -15.17 2.20
N PRO A 241 -4.13 -15.57 0.92
CA PRO A 241 -3.80 -14.61 -0.13
C PRO A 241 -4.95 -13.64 -0.37
N ARG A 242 -4.64 -12.39 -0.74
CA ARG A 242 -5.65 -11.39 -1.10
C ARG A 242 -6.41 -11.85 -2.35
N ASP A 243 -7.72 -11.76 -2.29
CA ASP A 243 -8.69 -12.18 -3.31
C ASP A 243 -9.63 -11.04 -3.70
N ARG A 244 -9.72 -9.99 -2.87
CA ARG A 244 -10.48 -8.77 -3.11
C ARG A 244 -9.84 -7.57 -2.43
N CYS A 245 -10.01 -6.39 -3.00
CA CYS A 245 -9.56 -5.11 -2.45
C CYS A 245 -10.74 -4.16 -2.31
N VAL A 246 -10.66 -3.21 -1.36
CA VAL A 246 -11.67 -2.18 -1.12
C VAL A 246 -11.02 -0.80 -1.25
N VAL A 247 -11.71 0.10 -1.94
CA VAL A 247 -11.41 1.54 -2.01
C VAL A 247 -12.56 2.29 -1.38
N GLU A 248 -12.25 3.28 -0.54
CA GLU A 248 -13.23 4.16 0.08
C GLU A 248 -13.08 5.57 -0.45
N HIS A 249 -14.20 6.09 -0.96
CA HIS A 249 -14.27 7.38 -1.60
C HIS A 249 -14.72 8.45 -0.61
N ALA A 250 -14.27 9.69 -0.81
CA ALA A 250 -14.59 10.80 0.09
C ALA A 250 -16.09 11.15 0.11
N ASP A 251 -16.83 10.80 -0.93
CA ASP A 251 -18.29 10.94 -1.02
C ASP A 251 -19.06 9.83 -0.28
N GLY A 252 -18.34 8.91 0.37
CA GLY A 252 -18.89 7.75 1.08
C GLY A 252 -19.15 6.53 0.20
N SER A 253 -18.94 6.63 -1.11
CA SER A 253 -18.99 5.48 -2.03
C SER A 253 -17.90 4.48 -1.68
N LYS A 254 -18.13 3.21 -2.04
CA LYS A 254 -17.14 2.15 -1.83
C LYS A 254 -17.03 1.28 -3.06
N THR A 255 -15.80 1.03 -3.47
CA THR A 255 -15.47 0.20 -4.62
C THR A 255 -14.78 -1.09 -4.16
N THR A 256 -15.20 -2.23 -4.68
CA THR A 256 -14.53 -3.53 -4.49
C THR A 256 -14.04 -4.08 -5.82
N TRP A 257 -12.84 -4.64 -5.81
CA TRP A 257 -12.21 -5.28 -6.97
C TRP A 257 -11.75 -6.69 -6.62
N ASN A 258 -12.16 -7.69 -7.42
CA ASN A 258 -11.81 -9.11 -7.20
C ASN A 258 -10.91 -9.71 -8.29
N GLY A 259 -10.29 -8.88 -9.13
CA GLY A 259 -9.43 -9.34 -10.24
C GLY A 259 -10.16 -9.52 -11.57
N ARG A 260 -11.50 -9.42 -11.59
CA ARG A 260 -12.31 -9.41 -12.82
C ARG A 260 -13.43 -8.40 -12.79
N TYR A 261 -14.13 -8.32 -11.67
CA TYR A 261 -15.29 -7.43 -11.51
C TYR A 261 -14.94 -6.27 -10.59
N LEU A 262 -15.31 -5.07 -11.03
CA LEU A 262 -15.31 -3.87 -10.22
C LEU A 262 -16.76 -3.54 -9.85
N LEU A 263 -17.02 -3.39 -8.56
CA LEU A 263 -18.33 -3.08 -8.02
C LEU A 263 -18.23 -1.83 -7.14
N THR A 264 -18.96 -0.80 -7.49
CA THR A 264 -19.06 0.44 -6.71
C THR A 264 -20.49 0.65 -6.25
N VAL A 265 -20.64 0.95 -4.96
CA VAL A 265 -21.93 1.21 -4.31
C VAL A 265 -21.92 2.62 -3.74
N HIS A 266 -22.91 3.42 -4.13
CA HIS A 266 -23.08 4.78 -3.62
C HIS A 266 -24.04 4.80 -2.42
N PRO A 267 -23.72 5.56 -1.36
CA PRO A 267 -24.58 5.65 -0.19
C PRO A 267 -25.92 6.34 -0.52
N GLY A 268 -27.03 5.73 -0.12
CA GLY A 268 -28.37 6.32 -0.22
C GLY A 268 -28.93 6.43 -1.65
N LYS A 269 -28.33 5.76 -2.63
CA LYS A 269 -28.79 5.74 -4.02
C LYS A 269 -29.11 4.32 -4.47
N ASP A 270 -30.15 4.16 -5.28
CA ASP A 270 -30.41 2.91 -6.02
C ASP A 270 -29.63 2.91 -7.35
N ALA A 271 -28.35 3.24 -7.28
CA ALA A 271 -27.45 3.36 -8.42
C ALA A 271 -26.03 2.94 -8.02
N GLY A 272 -25.27 2.43 -8.97
CA GLY A 272 -23.89 2.03 -8.78
C GLY A 272 -23.24 1.55 -10.08
N GLU A 273 -22.03 1.03 -9.96
CA GLU A 273 -21.23 0.55 -11.08
C GLU A 273 -20.91 -0.94 -10.92
N LEU A 274 -21.17 -1.73 -11.96
CA LEU A 274 -20.83 -3.14 -12.05
C LEU A 274 -20.09 -3.39 -13.37
N ILE A 275 -18.76 -3.49 -13.33
CA ILE A 275 -17.91 -3.53 -14.52
C ILE A 275 -17.21 -4.90 -14.62
N ASP A 276 -17.34 -5.60 -15.77
CA ASP A 276 -16.55 -6.81 -16.10
C ASP A 276 -15.32 -6.41 -16.91
N ALA A 277 -14.15 -6.39 -16.27
CA ALA A 277 -12.88 -6.05 -16.92
C ALA A 277 -12.35 -7.16 -17.85
N GLY A 278 -12.98 -8.34 -17.85
CA GLY A 278 -12.65 -9.44 -18.77
C GLY A 278 -13.34 -9.34 -20.14
N HIS A 279 -14.20 -8.33 -20.36
CA HIS A 279 -14.90 -8.15 -21.63
C HIS A 279 -13.94 -7.69 -22.74
N ARG A 280 -14.04 -8.30 -23.92
CA ARG A 280 -13.08 -8.19 -25.03
C ARG A 280 -12.88 -6.77 -25.60
N ASP A 281 -13.82 -5.87 -25.34
CA ASP A 281 -13.82 -4.52 -25.92
C ASP A 281 -13.21 -3.45 -25.01
N GLY A 282 -12.80 -3.80 -23.77
CA GLY A 282 -12.13 -2.85 -22.86
C GLY A 282 -13.03 -1.72 -22.31
N ASP A 283 -14.22 -1.51 -22.88
CA ASP A 283 -15.12 -0.39 -22.60
C ASP A 283 -15.95 -0.53 -21.31
N GLY A 284 -15.75 -1.59 -20.52
CA GLY A 284 -16.24 -1.66 -19.14
C GLY A 284 -17.73 -1.32 -18.98
N ARG A 285 -18.60 -1.86 -19.84
CA ARG A 285 -20.05 -1.60 -19.78
C ARG A 285 -20.55 -1.79 -18.34
N ASN A 286 -21.23 -0.77 -17.81
CA ASN A 286 -21.87 -0.86 -16.51
C ASN A 286 -23.08 -1.81 -16.61
N LEU A 287 -22.99 -2.94 -15.89
CA LEU A 287 -23.99 -4.00 -15.82
C LEU A 287 -24.97 -3.81 -14.64
N TRP A 288 -24.88 -2.69 -13.89
CA TRP A 288 -25.64 -2.49 -12.66
C TRP A 288 -27.16 -2.59 -12.85
N ASP A 289 -27.65 -2.03 -13.96
CA ASP A 289 -29.08 -2.02 -14.32
C ASP A 289 -29.44 -3.09 -15.36
N ASP A 290 -28.49 -3.93 -15.78
CA ASP A 290 -28.76 -4.99 -16.75
C ASP A 290 -29.55 -6.13 -16.07
N PRO A 291 -30.82 -6.39 -16.46
CA PRO A 291 -31.62 -7.44 -15.85
C PRO A 291 -30.99 -8.83 -15.99
N ALA A 292 -30.23 -9.08 -17.06
CA ALA A 292 -29.53 -10.35 -17.27
C ALA A 292 -28.36 -10.53 -16.29
N ALA A 293 -27.83 -9.43 -15.74
CA ALA A 293 -26.78 -9.45 -14.74
C ALA A 293 -27.29 -9.56 -13.30
N ALA A 294 -28.61 -9.65 -13.05
CA ALA A 294 -29.16 -9.69 -11.70
C ALA A 294 -28.56 -10.80 -10.79
N PRO A 295 -28.40 -12.07 -11.24
CA PRO A 295 -27.73 -13.10 -10.43
C PRO A 295 -26.26 -12.78 -10.12
N LEU A 296 -25.56 -12.17 -11.09
CA LEU A 296 -24.18 -11.73 -10.95
C LEU A 296 -24.07 -10.59 -9.93
N LYS A 297 -24.95 -9.59 -10.01
CA LYS A 297 -25.04 -8.46 -9.07
C LYS A 297 -25.28 -8.94 -7.65
N SER A 298 -26.23 -9.86 -7.42
CA SER A 298 -26.49 -10.41 -6.09
C SER A 298 -25.27 -11.11 -5.49
N ARG A 299 -24.54 -11.91 -6.28
CA ARG A 299 -23.30 -12.55 -5.83
C ARG A 299 -22.21 -11.53 -5.50
N LEU A 300 -22.03 -10.51 -6.34
CA LEU A 300 -20.99 -9.50 -6.14
C LEU A 300 -21.32 -8.56 -4.97
N LEU A 301 -22.59 -8.28 -4.69
CA LEU A 301 -23.00 -7.57 -3.48
C LEU A 301 -22.70 -8.36 -2.20
N LEU A 302 -22.86 -9.69 -2.22
CA LEU A 302 -22.42 -10.54 -1.11
C LEU A 302 -20.90 -10.51 -0.96
N GLU A 303 -20.16 -10.59 -2.07
CA GLU A 303 -18.68 -10.47 -2.05
C GLU A 303 -18.21 -9.11 -1.55
N PHE A 304 -18.94 -8.04 -1.86
CA PHE A 304 -18.73 -6.69 -1.35
C PHE A 304 -18.94 -6.65 0.16
N LEU A 305 -20.00 -7.26 0.69
CA LEU A 305 -20.23 -7.37 2.14
C LEU A 305 -19.08 -8.12 2.82
N TRP A 306 -18.61 -9.23 2.25
CA TRP A 306 -17.42 -9.92 2.77
C TRP A 306 -16.18 -9.01 2.75
N ALA A 307 -16.00 -8.20 1.71
CA ALA A 307 -14.91 -7.23 1.64
C ALA A 307 -15.01 -6.15 2.74
N GLN A 308 -16.23 -5.74 3.10
CA GLN A 308 -16.47 -4.81 4.22
C GLN A 308 -16.18 -5.45 5.58
N LEU A 309 -16.38 -6.75 5.75
CA LEU A 309 -16.03 -7.48 6.97
C LEU A 309 -14.51 -7.74 7.05
N ASP A 310 -13.86 -8.03 5.92
CA ASP A 310 -12.42 -8.30 5.82
C ASP A 310 -11.53 -7.12 6.27
N LYS A 311 -12.07 -5.90 6.24
CA LYS A 311 -11.37 -4.68 6.66
C LYS A 311 -11.58 -4.34 8.15
N GLU A 312 -12.41 -5.07 8.87
CA GLU A 312 -12.59 -4.86 10.31
C GLU A 312 -11.40 -5.44 11.08
N CYS A 313 -10.85 -4.66 12.02
CA CYS A 313 -9.85 -5.18 12.95
C CYS A 313 -10.50 -6.24 13.83
N MET A 314 -9.90 -7.44 13.91
CA MET A 314 -10.32 -8.48 14.87
C MET A 314 -9.21 -8.71 15.91
N PRO A 315 -9.20 -7.95 17.03
CA PRO A 315 -8.18 -8.07 18.08
C PRO A 315 -8.14 -9.45 18.75
N MET A 316 -9.27 -10.18 18.72
CA MET A 316 -9.40 -11.55 19.18
C MET A 316 -9.86 -12.43 18.01
N PRO A 317 -8.95 -12.91 17.15
CA PRO A 317 -9.32 -13.81 16.07
C PRO A 317 -9.91 -15.10 16.67
N ARG A 318 -11.00 -15.62 16.09
CA ARG A 318 -11.62 -16.88 16.57
C ARG A 318 -10.60 -18.02 16.49
N ILE A 319 -10.29 -18.64 17.63
CA ILE A 319 -9.21 -19.65 17.76
C ILE A 319 -9.73 -21.10 17.59
N ALA A 320 -11.04 -21.33 17.41
CA ALA A 320 -11.59 -22.66 17.12
C ALA A 320 -12.94 -22.60 16.39
N GLY A 321 -13.25 -23.71 15.69
CA GLY A 321 -14.37 -23.89 14.76
C GLY A 321 -15.76 -23.67 15.36
N ALA A 322 -16.64 -23.13 14.51
CA ALA A 322 -18.09 -23.22 14.67
C ALA A 322 -18.57 -24.56 14.11
#